data_AF-A0A2E3PI00-F1
#
_entry.id   AF-A0A2E3PI00-F1
#
_cell.length_a   1.000
_cell.length_b   1.000
_cell.length_c   1.000
_cell.angle_alpha   90.00
_cell.angle_beta   90.00
_cell.angle_gamma   90.00
#
_symmetry.space_group_name_H-M   'P 1'
#
loop_
_entity.id
_entity.type
_entity.pdbx_description
1 polymer ?
#
loop_
_entity_poly.entity_id
_entity_poly.type
_entity_poly.pdbx_seq_one_letter_code
_entity_poly.pdbx_strand_id
1 'polypeptide(L)'
;MRVAAPTAMLPAIRKDREATMTSTSKTTDEATKAMTETIAKMQKMGLNSMTWMGTDWVERMADLGSEMLDFMAERVHEDVEFQHKLLHCKDMTELHQLQAEFVQRMINRYTEETGRFVELSTKAWMTPFDKS
;
A
#
# COMPACT_ATOMS: atom_id res chain seq x y z
N MET A 1 -14.33 -35.32 -73.79
CA MET A 1 -15.56 -34.92 -73.05
C MET A 1 -15.19 -34.77 -71.58
N ARG A 2 -15.68 -33.70 -70.92
CA ARG A 2 -15.44 -33.23 -69.52
C ARG A 2 -15.41 -34.37 -68.48
N VAL A 3 -14.72 -34.29 -67.33
CA VAL A 3 -14.95 -33.35 -66.20
C VAL A 3 -13.66 -33.09 -65.40
N ALA A 4 -13.35 -31.83 -65.14
CA ALA A 4 -12.34 -31.39 -64.18
C ALA A 4 -12.93 -31.32 -62.77
N ALA A 5 -12.31 -31.98 -61.79
CA ALA A 5 -12.55 -31.74 -60.38
C ALA A 5 -11.63 -30.60 -59.89
N PRO A 6 -12.12 -29.66 -59.05
CA PRO A 6 -11.40 -28.42 -58.77
C PRO A 6 -10.22 -28.66 -57.82
N THR A 7 -9.00 -28.61 -58.37
CA THR A 7 -7.73 -28.67 -57.63
C THR A 7 -7.39 -27.32 -56.96
N ALA A 8 -8.39 -26.52 -56.59
CA ALA A 8 -8.21 -25.13 -56.15
C ALA A 8 -8.37 -24.91 -54.63
N MET A 9 -8.84 -25.90 -53.86
CA MET A 9 -9.22 -25.66 -52.45
C MET A 9 -8.13 -25.97 -51.41
N LEU A 10 -7.12 -26.79 -51.71
CA LEU A 10 -6.02 -27.09 -50.77
C LEU A 10 -4.96 -25.98 -50.57
N PRO A 11 -4.54 -25.21 -51.61
CA PRO A 11 -3.47 -24.23 -51.44
C PRO A 11 -3.91 -22.98 -50.64
N ALA A 12 -5.18 -22.58 -50.74
CA ALA A 12 -5.71 -21.42 -50.03
C ALA A 12 -5.73 -21.64 -48.51
N ILE A 13 -6.19 -22.81 -48.05
CA ILE A 13 -6.24 -23.17 -46.63
C ILE A 13 -4.84 -23.23 -45.99
N ARG A 14 -3.81 -23.64 -46.74
CA ARG A 14 -2.42 -23.68 -46.26
C ARG A 14 -1.83 -22.27 -46.11
N LYS A 15 -2.03 -21.41 -47.11
CA LYS A 15 -1.52 -20.03 -47.11
C LYS A 15 -2.16 -19.17 -46.02
N ASP A 16 -3.46 -19.33 -45.80
CA ASP A 16 -4.16 -18.63 -44.72
C ASP A 16 -3.70 -19.11 -43.35
N ARG A 17 -3.42 -20.42 -43.18
CA ARG A 17 -2.88 -20.97 -41.93
C ARG A 17 -1.46 -20.48 -41.62
N GLU A 18 -0.59 -20.38 -42.63
CA GLU A 18 0.78 -19.85 -42.47
C GLU A 18 0.78 -18.35 -42.15
N ALA A 19 -0.06 -17.56 -42.81
CA ALA A 19 -0.22 -16.14 -42.51
C ALA A 19 -0.80 -15.90 -41.10
N THR A 20 -1.77 -16.72 -40.69
CA THR A 20 -2.39 -16.63 -39.35
C THR A 20 -1.39 -17.03 -38.25
N MET A 21 -0.64 -18.13 -38.43
CA MET A 21 0.42 -18.56 -37.49
C MET A 21 1.54 -17.53 -37.34
N THR A 22 1.95 -16.88 -38.44
CA THR A 22 3.04 -15.89 -38.43
C THR A 22 2.61 -14.56 -37.80
N SER A 23 1.33 -14.19 -37.90
CA SER A 23 0.77 -12.96 -37.32
C SER A 23 0.53 -13.10 -35.81
N THR A 24 0.01 -14.25 -35.36
CA THR A 24 -0.24 -14.51 -33.94
C THR A 24 1.07 -14.60 -33.14
N SER A 25 2.10 -15.29 -33.65
CA SER A 25 3.42 -15.39 -32.97
C SER A 25 4.07 -14.04 -32.75
N LYS A 26 4.14 -13.19 -33.78
CA LYS A 26 4.75 -11.85 -33.68
C LYS A 26 4.00 -10.96 -32.67
N THR A 27 2.68 -11.09 -32.59
CA THR A 27 1.88 -10.30 -31.65
C THR A 27 2.12 -10.74 -30.20
N THR A 28 2.29 -12.04 -29.95
CA THR A 28 2.60 -12.58 -28.62
C THR A 28 4.02 -12.24 -28.17
N ASP A 29 5.01 -12.29 -29.08
CA ASP A 29 6.40 -11.96 -28.77
C ASP A 29 6.57 -10.47 -28.45
N GLU A 30 5.94 -9.58 -29.24
CA GLU A 30 5.95 -8.14 -28.98
C GLU A 30 5.19 -7.78 -27.68
N ALA A 31 4.06 -8.45 -27.39
CA ALA A 31 3.34 -8.25 -26.13
C ALA A 31 4.17 -8.71 -24.92
N THR A 32 4.89 -9.83 -25.05
CA THR A 32 5.77 -10.35 -23.99
C THR A 32 6.96 -9.42 -23.76
N LYS A 33 7.53 -8.85 -24.83
CA LYS A 33 8.61 -7.87 -24.78
C LYS A 33 8.15 -6.54 -24.15
N ALA A 34 6.98 -6.04 -24.54
CA ALA A 34 6.39 -4.84 -23.94
C ALA A 34 6.07 -5.04 -22.44
N MET A 35 5.58 -6.23 -22.07
CA MET A 35 5.34 -6.61 -20.68
C MET A 35 6.66 -6.63 -19.88
N THR A 36 7.72 -7.24 -20.42
CA THR A 36 9.02 -7.30 -19.74
C THR A 36 9.70 -5.94 -19.64
N GLU A 37 9.61 -5.08 -20.66
CA GLU A 37 10.07 -3.69 -20.58
C GLU A 37 9.30 -2.87 -19.55
N THR A 38 7.99 -3.10 -19.44
CA THR A 38 7.14 -2.45 -18.43
C THR A 38 7.53 -2.90 -17.02
N ILE A 39 7.74 -4.21 -16.81
CA ILE A 39 8.22 -4.76 -15.54
C ILE A 39 9.60 -4.20 -15.20
N ALA A 40 10.53 -4.15 -16.15
CA ALA A 40 11.87 -3.61 -15.94
C ALA A 40 11.84 -2.11 -15.60
N LYS A 41 10.96 -1.33 -16.24
CA LYS A 41 10.74 0.09 -15.89
C LYS A 41 10.18 0.24 -14.48
N MET A 42 9.20 -0.58 -14.10
CA MET A 42 8.64 -0.59 -12.74
C MET A 42 9.69 -0.96 -11.69
N GLN A 43 10.50 -1.99 -11.95
CA GLN A 43 11.60 -2.40 -11.07
C GLN A 43 12.65 -1.29 -10.93
N LYS A 44 13.04 -0.65 -12.04
CA LYS A 44 14.00 0.45 -12.02
C LYS A 44 13.47 1.67 -11.26
N MET A 45 12.19 1.98 -11.40
CA MET A 45 11.55 3.06 -10.67
C MET A 45 11.48 2.76 -9.16
N GLY A 46 11.10 1.52 -8.79
CA GLY A 46 11.06 1.07 -7.39
C GLY A 46 12.43 0.98 -6.71
N LEU A 47 13.45 0.45 -7.40
CA LEU A 47 14.82 0.42 -6.86
C LEU A 47 15.38 1.84 -6.73
N ASN A 48 15.19 2.70 -7.74
CA ASN A 48 15.65 4.10 -7.66
C ASN A 48 14.99 4.85 -6.51
N SER A 49 13.71 4.61 -6.21
CA SER A 49 13.06 5.22 -5.04
C SER A 49 13.69 4.78 -3.72
N MET A 50 14.13 3.52 -3.62
CA MET A 50 14.80 3.02 -2.42
C MET A 50 16.20 3.62 -2.24
N THR A 51 16.92 3.87 -3.34
CA THR A 51 18.23 4.55 -3.30
C THR A 51 18.13 6.02 -2.87
N TRP A 52 17.02 6.68 -3.20
CA TRP A 52 16.77 8.09 -2.86
C TRP A 52 16.33 8.28 -1.40
N MET A 53 15.66 7.29 -0.81
CA MET A 53 15.13 7.39 0.56
C MET A 53 16.25 7.35 1.63
N GLY A 54 17.35 6.62 1.42
CA GLY A 54 18.48 6.63 2.36
C GLY A 54 18.18 6.08 3.76
N THR A 55 19.20 5.98 4.61
CA THR A 55 19.08 5.47 5.99
C THR A 55 18.25 6.40 6.88
N ASP A 56 18.39 7.71 6.68
CA ASP A 56 17.66 8.74 7.45
C ASP A 56 16.13 8.65 7.29
N TRP A 57 15.64 8.23 6.12
CA TRP A 57 14.21 7.98 5.92
C TRP A 57 13.75 6.72 6.64
N VAL A 58 14.56 5.66 6.64
CA VAL A 58 14.25 4.42 7.36
C VAL A 58 14.15 4.68 8.86
N GLU A 59 15.09 5.46 9.42
CA GLU A 59 15.05 5.88 10.83
C GLU A 59 13.78 6.70 11.14
N ARG A 60 13.44 7.69 10.32
CA ARG A 60 12.21 8.49 10.50
C ARG A 60 10.93 7.66 10.39
N MET A 61 10.90 6.67 9.50
CA MET A 61 9.77 5.75 9.38
C MET A 61 9.68 4.81 10.57
N ALA A 62 10.83 4.41 11.14
CA ALA A 62 10.87 3.64 12.38
C ALA A 62 10.36 4.48 13.57
N ASP A 63 10.76 5.74 13.67
CA ASP A 63 10.25 6.67 14.70
C ASP A 63 8.73 6.85 14.60
N LEU A 64 8.21 7.08 13.38
CA LEU A 64 6.77 7.16 13.13
C LEU A 64 6.03 5.88 13.52
N GLY A 65 6.62 4.72 13.20
CA GLY A 65 6.06 3.42 13.57
C GLY A 65 6.09 3.17 15.08
N SER A 66 7.16 3.58 15.76
CA SER A 66 7.30 3.47 17.22
C SER A 66 6.25 4.30 17.93
N GLU A 67 6.07 5.56 17.53
CA GLU A 67 5.07 6.45 18.14
C GLU A 67 3.66 5.83 18.04
N MET A 68 3.32 5.22 16.89
CA MET A 68 2.02 4.58 16.75
C MET A 68 1.84 3.38 17.68
N LEU A 69 2.89 2.58 17.87
CA LEU A 69 2.85 1.45 18.79
C LEU A 69 2.74 1.92 20.24
N ASP A 70 3.48 2.96 20.62
CA ASP A 70 3.44 3.55 21.95
C ASP A 70 2.05 4.10 22.26
N PHE A 71 1.44 4.82 21.32
CA PHE A 71 0.06 5.29 21.46
C PHE A 71 -0.93 4.15 21.67
N MET A 72 -0.82 3.05 20.91
CA MET A 72 -1.70 1.89 21.09
C MET A 72 -1.49 1.21 22.45
N ALA A 73 -0.24 1.08 22.89
CA ALA A 73 0.08 0.49 24.18
C ALA A 73 -0.50 1.31 25.34
N GLU A 74 -0.34 2.64 25.29
CA GLU A 74 -0.92 3.55 26.27
C GLU A 74 -2.45 3.48 26.28
N ARG A 75 -3.10 3.45 25.11
CA ARG A 75 -4.56 3.34 25.00
C ARG A 75 -5.10 2.09 25.70
N VAL A 76 -4.43 0.96 25.51
CA VAL A 76 -4.79 -0.31 26.17
C VAL A 76 -4.62 -0.20 27.68
N HIS A 77 -3.53 0.42 28.14
CA HIS A 77 -3.32 0.67 29.58
C HIS A 77 -4.44 1.53 30.17
N GLU A 78 -4.81 2.63 29.51
CA GLU A 78 -5.90 3.51 29.94
C GLU A 78 -7.26 2.80 29.98
N ASP A 79 -7.55 1.93 29.02
CA ASP A 79 -8.78 1.12 29.00
C ASP A 79 -8.84 0.15 30.18
N VAL A 80 -7.73 -0.52 30.48
CA VAL A 80 -7.64 -1.44 31.63
C VAL A 80 -7.81 -0.68 32.94
N GLU A 81 -7.17 0.49 33.10
CA GLU A 81 -7.36 1.33 34.28
C GLU A 81 -8.80 1.80 34.43
N PHE A 82 -9.45 2.21 33.34
CA PHE A 82 -10.85 2.61 33.34
C PHE A 82 -11.75 1.47 33.77
N GLN A 83 -11.59 0.28 33.18
CA GLN A 83 -12.37 -0.91 33.55
C GLN A 83 -12.13 -1.33 35.01
N HIS A 84 -10.88 -1.25 35.47
CA HIS A 84 -10.55 -1.52 36.86
C HIS A 84 -11.28 -0.57 37.81
N LYS A 85 -11.26 0.73 37.53
CA LYS A 85 -11.99 1.74 38.32
C LYS A 85 -13.51 1.54 38.24
N LEU A 86 -14.01 1.21 37.06
CA LEU A 86 -15.42 0.96 36.80
C LEU A 86 -15.98 -0.17 37.68
N LEU A 87 -15.23 -1.26 37.84
CA LEU A 87 -15.60 -2.39 38.71
C LEU A 87 -15.64 -2.04 40.20
N HIS A 88 -15.03 -0.92 40.60
CA HIS A 88 -15.01 -0.45 41.99
C HIS A 88 -16.03 0.66 42.27
N CYS A 89 -16.72 1.18 41.25
CA CYS A 89 -17.77 2.19 41.44
C CYS A 89 -18.93 1.62 42.25
N LYS A 90 -19.38 2.38 43.25
CA LYS A 90 -20.46 1.98 44.18
C LYS A 90 -21.80 2.58 43.80
N ASP A 91 -21.81 3.65 43.02
CA ASP A 91 -23.01 4.32 42.56
C ASP A 91 -22.86 4.98 41.17
N MET A 92 -23.98 5.51 40.68
CA MET A 92 -24.07 6.13 39.36
C MET A 92 -23.37 7.48 39.27
N THR A 93 -23.17 8.18 40.39
CA THR A 93 -22.45 9.45 40.41
C THR A 93 -20.96 9.21 40.22
N GLU A 94 -20.39 8.23 40.91
CA GLU A 94 -19.00 7.79 40.72
C GLU A 94 -18.75 7.31 39.28
N LEU A 95 -19.70 6.54 38.72
CA LEU A 95 -19.64 6.09 37.33
C LEU A 95 -19.60 7.28 36.34
N HIS A 96 -20.48 8.26 36.53
CA HIS A 96 -20.59 9.39 35.61
C HIS A 96 -19.34 10.28 35.66
N GLN A 97 -18.78 10.49 36.85
CA GLN A 97 -17.51 11.19 37.02
C GLN A 97 -16.36 10.45 36.33
N LEU A 98 -16.25 9.14 36.56
CA LEU A 98 -15.23 8.31 35.93
C LEU A 98 -15.31 8.36 34.40
N GLN A 99 -16.52 8.31 33.84
CA GLN A 99 -16.74 8.39 32.40
C GLN A 99 -16.37 9.75 31.83
N ALA A 100 -16.74 10.84 32.52
CA ALA A 100 -16.39 12.20 32.09
C ALA A 100 -14.86 12.42 32.10
N GLU A 101 -14.18 11.98 33.16
CA GLU A 101 -12.73 12.03 33.27
C GLU A 101 -12.04 11.20 32.18
N PHE A 102 -12.56 10.01 31.89
CA PHE A 102 -12.03 9.16 30.84
C PHE A 102 -12.16 9.81 29.46
N VAL A 103 -13.34 10.34 29.11
CA VAL A 103 -13.55 11.02 27.82
C VAL A 103 -12.65 12.24 27.69
N GLN A 104 -12.53 13.06 28.74
CA GLN A 104 -11.66 14.23 28.70
C GLN A 104 -10.20 13.86 28.48
N ARG A 105 -9.72 12.81 29.18
CA ARG A 105 -8.35 12.30 28.97
C ARG A 105 -8.16 11.81 27.54
N MET A 106 -9.09 11.03 27.02
CA MET A 106 -9.01 10.53 25.64
C MET A 106 -8.94 11.68 24.63
N ILE A 107 -9.78 12.70 24.75
CA ILE A 107 -9.77 13.87 23.85
C ILE A 107 -8.40 14.57 23.87
N ASN A 108 -7.85 14.80 25.07
CA ASN A 108 -6.55 15.45 25.21
C ASN A 108 -5.45 14.60 24.55
N ARG A 109 -5.41 13.30 24.82
CA ARG A 109 -4.41 12.39 24.26
C ARG A 109 -4.50 12.28 22.75
N TYR A 110 -5.69 12.11 22.17
CA TYR A 110 -5.84 12.10 20.70
C TYR A 110 -5.38 13.41 20.05
N THR A 111 -5.62 14.54 20.72
CA THR A 111 -5.19 15.86 20.22
C THR A 111 -3.66 15.98 20.23
N GLU A 112 -3.02 15.58 21.34
CA GLU A 112 -1.55 15.56 21.48
C GLU A 112 -0.91 14.62 20.45
N GLU A 113 -1.44 13.39 20.36
CA GLU A 113 -0.95 12.35 19.46
C GLU A 113 -1.05 12.78 17.99
N THR A 114 -2.18 13.39 17.60
CA THR A 114 -2.35 13.90 16.23
C THR A 114 -1.29 14.94 15.90
N GLY A 115 -0.95 15.82 16.85
CA GLY A 115 0.11 16.81 16.69
C GLY A 115 1.48 16.16 16.45
N ARG A 116 1.83 15.16 17.25
CA ARG A 116 3.08 14.39 17.08
C ARG A 116 3.10 13.61 15.78
N PHE A 117 2.01 12.95 15.41
CA PHE A 117 1.92 12.19 14.17
C PHE A 117 2.10 13.09 12.94
N VAL A 118 1.53 14.30 12.95
CA VAL A 118 1.73 15.30 11.90
C VAL A 118 3.20 15.75 11.83
N GLU A 119 3.84 15.98 12.97
CA GLU A 119 5.26 16.33 13.04
C GLU A 119 6.16 15.23 12.46
N LEU A 120 5.99 13.99 12.93
CA LEU A 120 6.76 12.83 12.47
C LEU A 120 6.50 12.52 11.00
N SER A 121 5.24 12.62 10.55
CA SER A 121 4.89 12.46 9.14
C SER A 121 5.53 13.54 8.27
N THR A 122 5.53 14.80 8.70
CA THR A 122 6.21 15.88 7.98
C THR A 122 7.70 15.60 7.86
N LYS A 123 8.33 15.12 8.94
CA LYS A 123 9.75 14.71 8.93
C LYS A 123 10.02 13.52 8.01
N ALA A 124 9.13 12.54 7.98
CA ALA A 124 9.30 11.33 7.16
C ALA A 124 9.08 11.60 5.67
N TRP A 125 8.11 12.46 5.31
CA TRP A 125 7.67 12.62 3.93
C TRP A 125 8.17 13.89 3.24
N MET A 126 8.39 15.00 3.97
CA MET A 126 8.68 16.31 3.37
C MET A 126 10.15 16.75 3.47
N THR A 127 10.92 16.20 4.41
CA THR A 127 12.35 16.54 4.56
C THR A 127 13.34 16.01 3.49
N PRO A 128 12.98 15.08 2.58
CA PRO A 128 13.89 14.71 1.48
C PRO A 128 14.22 15.85 0.49
N PHE A 129 13.47 16.95 0.50
CA PHE A 129 13.59 18.05 -0.48
C PHE A 129 14.42 19.26 0.01
N ASP A 130 14.93 19.24 1.25
CA ASP A 130 15.64 20.39 1.85
C ASP A 130 17.16 20.36 1.60
N LYS A 131 17.64 19.38 0.83
CA LYS A 131 19.03 19.30 0.35
C LYS A 131 19.05 19.06 -1.16
N SER A 132 18.66 20.07 -1.95
CA SER A 132 19.05 20.21 -3.36
C SER A 132 19.70 21.56 -3.61
#